data_AF-A0A7Y2V937-F1
#
_entry.id   AF-A0A7Y2V937-F1
#
_cell.length_a   1.000
_cell.length_b   1.000
_cell.length_c   1.000
_cell.angle_alpha   90.00
_cell.angle_beta   90.00
_cell.angle_gamma   90.00
#
_symmetry.space_group_name_H-M   'P 1'
#
loop_
_entity.id
_entity.type
_entity.pdbx_description
1 polymer ?
#
loop_
_entity_poly.entity_id
_entity_poly.type
_entity_poly.pdbx_seq_one_letter_code
_entity_poly.pdbx_strand_id
1 'polypeptide(L)'
;TRERNFAYYQLGLIYKEKFTEYELAKDKLQKLLRNGPEERLILPSKYNLFRIYELLGEPGEAEIMKNDIVSNYPDSRYASIINNPEIELSKDENSPESLYEALFRKHENQEYAEVISKSEEYINTFEGEDIVPKFEFLKATASGRLYGFDAYKKAIEFIALNYPNSPEGKRAEMMSNLVFKKIAKKDFVDDKDATKCKVIYPFSNATFSEVEEFNKILAEVTADVKYYELSTSIDVYDKNTTFVVVHGLKSIEGAKGFAELLEEEKYKITKSDYFAISSKNYEILQIHKNLNTYLESQ
;
A
#
# COMPACT_ATOMS: atom_id res chain seq x y z
N THR A 1 25.19 0.52 -20.53
CA THR A 1 25.63 1.74 -19.83
C THR A 1 24.62 2.22 -18.80
N ARG A 2 23.33 2.38 -19.18
CA ARG A 2 22.23 2.74 -18.27
C ARG A 2 22.02 1.77 -17.09
N GLU A 3 21.95 0.47 -17.35
CA GLU A 3 21.82 -0.55 -16.29
C GLU A 3 22.96 -0.51 -15.26
N ARG A 4 24.20 -0.27 -15.72
CA ARG A 4 25.37 -0.11 -14.84
C ARG A 4 25.23 1.12 -13.93
N ASN A 5 24.78 2.24 -14.48
CA ASN A 5 24.58 3.46 -13.72
C ASN A 5 23.48 3.25 -12.67
N PHE A 6 22.35 2.66 -13.07
CA PHE A 6 21.30 2.32 -12.12
C PHE A 6 21.79 1.34 -11.04
N ALA A 7 22.59 0.33 -11.38
CA ALA A 7 23.17 -0.58 -10.40
C ALA A 7 24.11 0.13 -9.42
N TYR A 8 24.96 1.06 -9.88
CA TYR A 8 25.80 1.86 -8.98
C TYR A 8 24.98 2.75 -8.05
N TYR A 9 23.91 3.35 -8.56
CA TYR A 9 22.98 4.14 -7.76
C TYR A 9 22.36 3.29 -6.64
N GLN A 10 21.77 2.15 -7.02
CA GLN A 10 21.15 1.21 -6.10
C GLN A 10 22.15 0.69 -5.05
N LEU A 11 23.37 0.32 -5.46
CA LEU A 11 24.40 -0.11 -4.52
C LEU A 11 24.82 1.02 -3.56
N GLY A 12 24.91 2.25 -4.04
CA GLY A 12 25.20 3.42 -3.20
C GLY A 12 24.16 3.58 -2.10
N LEU A 13 22.87 3.53 -2.47
CA LEU A 13 21.77 3.59 -1.51
C LEU A 13 21.76 2.37 -0.58
N ILE A 14 21.96 1.16 -1.08
CA ILE A 14 22.01 -0.06 -0.24
C ILE A 14 23.17 0.01 0.77
N TYR A 15 24.37 0.44 0.37
CA TYR A 15 25.48 0.56 1.33
C TYR A 15 25.18 1.59 2.42
N LYS A 16 24.56 2.72 2.07
CA LYS A 16 24.13 3.76 3.02
C LYS A 16 23.03 3.23 3.95
N GLU A 17 21.93 2.71 3.37
CA GLU A 17 20.67 2.41 4.06
C GLU A 17 20.58 1.01 4.64
N LYS A 18 21.44 0.07 4.24
CA LYS A 18 21.43 -1.32 4.74
C LYS A 18 22.63 -1.67 5.59
N PHE A 19 23.80 -1.32 5.10
CA PHE A 19 25.04 -1.75 5.74
C PHE A 19 25.66 -0.64 6.58
N THR A 20 25.14 0.60 6.49
CA THR A 20 25.76 1.79 7.10
C THR A 20 27.24 1.94 6.71
N GLU A 21 27.62 1.39 5.55
CA GLU A 21 28.97 1.40 4.99
C GLU A 21 29.14 2.67 4.16
N TYR A 22 29.18 3.82 4.83
CA TYR A 22 29.14 5.14 4.19
C TYR A 22 30.30 5.36 3.21
N GLU A 23 31.47 4.80 3.48
CA GLU A 23 32.61 4.82 2.55
C GLU A 23 32.33 4.07 1.23
N LEU A 24 31.71 2.89 1.32
CA LEU A 24 31.33 2.13 0.13
C LEU A 24 30.20 2.84 -0.63
N ALA A 25 29.24 3.42 0.10
CA ALA A 25 28.17 4.22 -0.49
C ALA A 25 28.74 5.41 -1.29
N LYS A 26 29.66 6.16 -0.67
CA LYS A 26 30.42 7.27 -1.28
C LYS A 26 31.11 6.80 -2.56
N ASP A 27 31.87 5.70 -2.53
CA ASP A 27 32.57 5.15 -3.70
C ASP A 27 31.60 4.86 -4.87
N LYS A 28 30.45 4.23 -4.60
CA LYS A 28 29.49 3.89 -5.66
C LYS A 28 28.83 5.11 -6.28
N LEU A 29 28.40 6.07 -5.46
CA LEU A 29 27.75 7.29 -5.95
C LEU A 29 28.75 8.22 -6.67
N GLN A 30 30.00 8.31 -6.22
CA GLN A 30 31.04 9.04 -6.96
C GLN A 30 31.33 8.38 -8.32
N LYS A 31 31.48 7.05 -8.37
CA LYS A 31 31.65 6.30 -9.63
C LYS A 31 30.48 6.48 -10.57
N LEU A 32 29.25 6.50 -10.03
CA LEU A 32 28.05 6.79 -10.80
C LEU A 32 28.14 8.16 -11.47
N LEU A 33 28.40 9.23 -10.72
CA LEU A 33 28.48 10.58 -11.26
C LEU A 33 29.58 10.73 -12.31
N ARG A 34 30.75 10.09 -12.11
CA ARG A 34 31.85 10.07 -13.10
C ARG A 34 31.49 9.35 -14.41
N ASN A 35 30.50 8.45 -14.39
CA ASN A 35 30.07 7.71 -15.57
C ASN A 35 29.08 8.47 -16.47
N GLY A 36 28.71 9.72 -16.13
CA GLY A 36 27.73 10.51 -16.85
C GLY A 36 26.35 9.84 -16.87
N PRO A 37 25.67 9.73 -15.71
CA PRO A 37 24.41 9.01 -15.61
C PRO A 37 23.25 9.80 -16.22
N GLU A 38 22.12 9.13 -16.35
CA GLU A 38 20.86 9.75 -16.72
C GLU A 38 20.54 10.91 -15.78
N GLU A 39 20.00 12.00 -16.32
CA GLU A 39 19.74 13.25 -15.59
C GLU A 39 18.97 13.04 -14.28
N ARG A 40 17.96 12.16 -14.31
CA ARG A 40 17.16 11.75 -13.15
C ARG A 40 17.97 11.20 -11.97
N LEU A 41 19.17 10.66 -12.20
CA LEU A 41 20.01 10.08 -11.15
C LEU A 41 21.06 11.06 -10.61
N ILE A 42 21.32 12.18 -11.31
CA ILE A 42 22.43 13.07 -10.98
C ILE A 42 22.16 13.77 -9.64
N LEU A 43 21.07 14.52 -9.57
CA LEU A 43 20.75 15.36 -8.41
C LEU A 43 20.47 14.51 -7.14
N PRO A 44 19.68 13.42 -7.18
CA PRO A 44 19.53 12.54 -6.03
C PRO A 44 20.85 11.92 -5.55
N SER A 45 21.77 11.57 -6.46
CA SER A 45 23.09 11.05 -6.08
C SER A 45 23.97 12.10 -5.42
N LYS A 46 23.92 13.35 -5.91
CA LYS A 46 24.64 14.48 -5.30
C LYS A 46 24.12 14.76 -3.89
N TYR A 47 22.81 14.79 -3.71
CA TYR A 47 22.21 14.98 -2.38
C TYR A 47 22.58 13.85 -1.40
N ASN A 48 22.52 12.59 -1.85
CA ASN A 48 22.95 11.47 -1.02
C ASN A 48 24.45 11.54 -0.66
N LEU A 49 25.31 11.98 -1.59
CA LEU A 49 26.72 12.23 -1.29
C LEU A 49 26.91 13.33 -0.25
N PHE A 50 26.18 14.44 -0.37
CA PHE A 50 26.19 15.50 0.65
C PHE A 50 25.88 14.94 2.04
N ARG A 51 24.79 14.18 2.19
CA ARG A 51 24.42 13.55 3.48
C ARG A 51 25.45 12.53 3.96
N ILE A 52 26.03 11.75 3.05
CA ILE A 52 27.09 10.79 3.39
C ILE A 52 28.35 11.52 3.89
N TYR A 53 28.72 12.64 3.30
CA TYR A 53 29.86 13.44 3.76
C TYR A 53 29.63 14.01 5.15
N GLU A 54 28.41 14.47 5.47
CA GLU A 54 28.05 14.87 6.83
C GLU A 54 28.19 13.72 7.83
N LEU A 55 27.70 12.52 7.46
CA LEU A 55 27.78 11.32 8.31
C LEU A 55 29.22 10.82 8.52
N LEU A 56 30.09 10.98 7.52
CA LEU A 56 31.51 10.63 7.60
C LEU A 56 32.36 11.69 8.33
N GLY A 57 31.80 12.85 8.66
CA GLY A 57 32.54 13.96 9.27
C GLY A 57 33.52 14.61 8.29
N GLU A 58 33.15 14.72 7.01
CA GLU A 58 33.94 15.33 5.94
C GLU A 58 33.37 16.71 5.54
N PRO A 59 33.46 17.74 6.41
CA PRO A 59 32.75 19.01 6.22
C PRO A 59 33.20 19.78 4.96
N GLY A 60 34.44 19.61 4.51
CA GLY A 60 34.93 20.25 3.29
C GLY A 60 34.24 19.70 2.03
N GLU A 61 34.13 18.38 1.93
CA GLU A 61 33.44 17.72 0.82
C GLU A 61 31.92 17.95 0.88
N ALA A 62 31.34 17.93 2.08
CA ALA A 62 29.93 18.28 2.28
C ALA A 62 29.64 19.70 1.77
N GLU A 63 30.45 20.69 2.14
CA GLU A 63 30.28 22.08 1.70
C GLU A 63 30.49 22.25 0.19
N ILE A 64 31.43 21.53 -0.43
CA ILE A 64 31.59 21.51 -1.89
C ILE A 64 30.32 20.96 -2.56
N MET A 65 29.81 19.82 -2.10
CA MET A 65 28.62 19.18 -2.67
C MET A 65 27.38 20.04 -2.49
N LYS A 66 27.21 20.65 -1.31
CA LYS A 66 26.15 21.61 -1.02
C LYS A 66 26.20 22.79 -1.99
N ASN A 67 27.36 23.42 -2.17
CA ASN A 67 27.49 24.57 -3.06
C ASN A 67 27.21 24.20 -4.53
N ASP A 68 27.62 23.01 -4.96
CA ASP A 68 27.26 22.48 -6.29
C ASP A 68 25.74 22.30 -6.45
N ILE A 69 25.06 21.71 -5.46
CA ILE A 69 23.60 21.52 -5.50
C ILE A 69 22.87 22.86 -5.54
N VAL A 70 23.20 23.77 -4.62
CA VAL A 70 22.50 25.07 -4.50
C VAL A 70 22.75 25.95 -5.71
N SER A 71 23.94 25.90 -6.31
CA SER A 71 24.27 26.74 -7.48
C SER A 71 23.69 26.20 -8.78
N ASN A 72 23.72 24.87 -8.98
CA ASN A 72 23.32 24.25 -10.25
C ASN A 72 21.85 23.80 -10.26
N TYR A 73 21.22 23.65 -9.10
CA TYR A 73 19.83 23.24 -8.96
C TYR A 73 19.07 24.10 -7.93
N PRO A 74 19.14 25.45 -8.03
CA PRO A 74 18.62 26.36 -7.01
C PRO A 74 17.12 26.19 -6.74
N ASP A 75 16.35 25.84 -7.77
CA ASP A 75 14.89 25.66 -7.67
C ASP A 75 14.50 24.24 -7.20
N SER A 76 15.48 23.37 -6.94
CA SER A 76 15.19 22.01 -6.49
C SER A 76 14.80 21.94 -5.02
N ARG A 77 14.01 20.91 -4.69
CA ARG A 77 13.66 20.60 -3.30
C ARG A 77 14.90 20.32 -2.45
N TYR A 78 15.90 19.62 -2.98
CA TYR A 78 17.16 19.39 -2.28
C TYR A 78 17.90 20.70 -1.95
N ALA A 79 17.99 21.65 -2.90
CA ALA A 79 18.60 22.95 -2.63
C ALA A 79 17.81 23.74 -1.58
N SER A 80 16.48 23.66 -1.61
CA SER A 80 15.61 24.26 -0.61
C SER A 80 15.87 23.69 0.79
N ILE A 81 15.93 22.36 0.93
CA ILE A 81 16.22 21.66 2.19
C ILE A 81 17.63 22.02 2.69
N ILE A 82 18.63 22.03 1.81
CA ILE A 82 20.02 22.38 2.17
C ILE A 82 20.11 23.83 2.70
N ASN A 83 19.39 24.77 2.09
CA ASN A 83 19.40 26.18 2.49
C ASN A 83 18.58 26.45 3.75
N ASN A 84 17.52 25.68 3.97
CA ASN A 84 16.64 25.79 5.12
C ASN A 84 16.20 24.40 5.59
N PRO A 85 16.98 23.73 6.46
CA PRO A 85 16.68 22.38 6.93
C PRO A 85 15.32 22.22 7.60
N GLU A 86 14.75 23.30 8.14
CA GLU A 86 13.41 23.31 8.74
C GLU A 86 12.28 23.02 7.72
N ILE A 87 12.55 23.11 6.41
CA ILE A 87 11.61 22.71 5.35
C ILE A 87 11.31 21.20 5.39
N GLU A 88 12.29 20.39 5.84
CA GLU A 88 12.07 18.96 6.06
C GLU A 88 11.12 18.69 7.26
N LEU A 89 10.90 19.71 8.10
CA LEU A 89 9.99 19.69 9.24
C LEU A 89 8.73 20.54 9.02
N SER A 90 8.61 21.22 7.87
CA SER A 90 7.46 22.08 7.59
C SER A 90 6.20 21.24 7.39
N LYS A 91 5.08 21.72 7.94
CA LYS A 91 3.76 21.07 7.81
C LYS A 91 2.81 21.88 6.94
N ASP A 92 3.31 22.45 5.87
CA ASP A 92 2.43 23.07 4.87
C ASP A 92 1.63 21.99 4.12
N GLU A 93 0.61 22.40 3.36
CA GLU A 93 -0.29 21.47 2.67
C GLU A 93 0.42 20.59 1.62
N ASN A 94 1.57 21.03 1.10
CA ASN A 94 2.36 20.30 0.10
C ASN A 94 3.59 19.62 0.70
N SER A 95 3.76 19.67 2.02
CA SER A 95 4.80 18.91 2.71
C SER A 95 4.61 17.41 2.49
N PRO A 96 5.70 16.62 2.47
CA PRO A 96 5.59 15.18 2.31
C PRO A 96 4.68 14.52 3.36
N GLU A 97 4.70 15.02 4.59
CA GLU A 97 3.85 14.59 5.69
C GLU A 97 2.37 14.85 5.40
N SER A 98 2.00 16.08 4.99
CA SER A 98 0.62 16.42 4.66
C SER A 98 0.10 15.59 3.48
N LEU A 99 0.93 15.39 2.45
CA LEU A 99 0.58 14.55 1.30
C LEU A 99 0.42 13.08 1.70
N TYR A 100 1.28 12.57 2.59
CA TYR A 100 1.14 11.23 3.15
C TYR A 100 -0.17 11.09 3.93
N GLU A 101 -0.50 12.05 4.81
CA GLU A 101 -1.74 12.03 5.60
C GLU A 101 -2.98 12.07 4.70
N ALA A 102 -2.98 12.92 3.67
CA ALA A 102 -4.07 12.98 2.70
C ALA A 102 -4.24 11.65 1.96
N LEU A 103 -3.12 11.03 1.54
CA LEU A 103 -3.14 9.75 0.84
C LEU A 103 -3.53 8.58 1.76
N PHE A 104 -3.17 8.66 3.03
CA PHE A 104 -3.59 7.68 4.04
C PHE A 104 -5.11 7.69 4.23
N ARG A 105 -5.75 8.87 4.26
CA ARG A 105 -7.23 8.97 4.29
C ARG A 105 -7.87 8.34 3.07
N LYS A 106 -7.30 8.54 1.87
CA LYS A 106 -7.74 7.86 0.65
C LYS A 106 -7.61 6.34 0.76
N HIS A 107 -6.54 5.85 1.39
CA HIS A 107 -6.39 4.41 1.67
C HIS A 107 -7.47 3.89 2.63
N GLU A 108 -7.80 4.65 3.69
CA GLU A 108 -8.91 4.32 4.59
C GLU A 108 -10.27 4.28 3.87
N ASN A 109 -10.47 5.18 2.91
CA ASN A 109 -11.63 5.21 2.02
C ASN A 109 -11.60 4.15 0.92
N GLN A 110 -10.59 3.27 0.90
CA GLN A 110 -10.43 2.21 -0.10
C GLN A 110 -10.19 2.72 -1.54
N GLU A 111 -9.73 3.96 -1.70
CA GLU A 111 -9.35 4.56 -2.99
C GLU A 111 -7.99 4.03 -3.48
N TYR A 112 -7.80 2.70 -3.44
CA TYR A 112 -6.50 2.04 -3.55
C TYR A 112 -5.78 2.33 -4.87
N ALA A 113 -6.49 2.45 -5.98
CA ALA A 113 -5.89 2.75 -7.28
C ALA A 113 -5.23 4.13 -7.28
N GLU A 114 -5.88 5.14 -6.70
CA GLU A 114 -5.32 6.48 -6.58
C GLU A 114 -4.15 6.50 -5.60
N VAL A 115 -4.28 5.80 -4.46
CA VAL A 115 -3.19 5.64 -3.48
C VAL A 115 -1.93 5.08 -4.14
N ILE A 116 -2.06 4.02 -4.95
CA ILE A 116 -0.92 3.42 -5.64
C ILE A 116 -0.28 4.43 -6.62
N SER A 117 -1.10 5.09 -7.44
CA SER A 117 -0.61 6.04 -8.45
C SER A 117 0.07 7.26 -7.82
N LYS A 118 -0.53 7.85 -6.78
CA LYS A 118 0.00 9.04 -6.11
C LYS A 118 1.20 8.72 -5.23
N SER A 119 1.23 7.56 -4.56
CA SER A 119 2.44 7.12 -3.88
C SER A 119 3.61 7.02 -4.86
N GLU A 120 3.41 6.48 -6.06
CA GLU A 120 4.47 6.39 -7.07
C GLU A 120 4.97 7.76 -7.53
N GLU A 121 4.06 8.73 -7.73
CA GLU A 121 4.42 10.13 -7.99
C GLU A 121 5.25 10.74 -6.86
N TYR A 122 4.83 10.56 -5.60
CA TYR A 122 5.49 11.11 -4.43
C TYR A 122 6.83 10.44 -4.12
N ILE A 123 6.96 9.13 -4.32
CA ILE A 123 8.23 8.40 -4.21
C ILE A 123 9.28 9.00 -5.17
N ASN A 124 8.88 9.30 -6.41
CA ASN A 124 9.77 9.91 -7.38
C ASN A 124 10.07 11.39 -7.04
N THR A 125 9.07 12.12 -6.53
CA THR A 125 9.21 13.55 -6.19
C THR A 125 10.13 13.77 -4.99
N PHE A 126 10.03 12.89 -3.98
CA PHE A 126 10.78 12.97 -2.73
C PHE A 126 11.97 12.01 -2.69
N GLU A 127 12.47 11.57 -3.85
CA GLU A 127 13.50 10.53 -3.93
C GLU A 127 14.69 10.83 -2.98
N GLY A 128 15.09 9.88 -2.14
CA GLY A 128 16.19 10.07 -1.20
C GLY A 128 15.88 10.90 0.06
N GLU A 129 14.64 11.37 0.24
CA GLU A 129 14.15 11.91 1.52
C GLU A 129 13.63 10.79 2.44
N ASP A 130 13.67 11.01 3.76
CA ASP A 130 13.33 10.02 4.79
C ASP A 130 11.85 9.57 4.77
N ILE A 131 10.97 10.33 4.09
CA ILE A 131 9.55 10.02 3.95
C ILE A 131 9.27 8.91 2.93
N VAL A 132 10.16 8.66 1.97
CA VAL A 132 9.94 7.72 0.86
C VAL A 132 9.53 6.31 1.32
N PRO A 133 10.17 5.70 2.33
CA PRO A 133 9.76 4.38 2.83
C PRO A 133 8.30 4.32 3.30
N LYS A 134 7.74 5.43 3.83
CA LYS A 134 6.33 5.49 4.22
C LYS A 134 5.41 5.43 3.02
N PHE A 135 5.70 6.17 1.95
CA PHE A 135 4.92 6.12 0.71
C PHE A 135 4.99 4.74 0.04
N GLU A 136 6.18 4.12 0.04
CA GLU A 136 6.37 2.75 -0.45
C GLU A 136 5.52 1.75 0.33
N PHE A 137 5.50 1.87 1.66
CA PHE A 137 4.70 1.01 2.52
C PHE A 137 3.19 1.21 2.27
N LEU A 138 2.73 2.45 2.14
CA LEU A 138 1.32 2.73 1.82
C LEU A 138 0.93 2.22 0.43
N LYS A 139 1.83 2.34 -0.56
CA LYS A 139 1.67 1.74 -1.90
C LYS A 139 1.57 0.22 -1.80
N ALA A 140 2.41 -0.41 -0.98
CA ALA A 140 2.40 -1.85 -0.77
C ALA A 140 1.06 -2.31 -0.18
N THR A 141 0.55 -1.64 0.87
CA THR A 141 -0.72 -2.02 1.50
C THR A 141 -1.90 -1.85 0.54
N ALA A 142 -1.97 -0.73 -0.18
CA ALA A 142 -2.99 -0.52 -1.22
C ALA A 142 -2.90 -1.57 -2.35
N SER A 143 -1.68 -1.88 -2.80
CA SER A 143 -1.45 -2.91 -3.82
C SER A 143 -1.88 -4.29 -3.34
N GLY A 144 -1.63 -4.63 -2.08
CA GLY A 144 -2.10 -5.87 -1.48
C GLY A 144 -3.62 -5.95 -1.41
N ARG A 145 -4.28 -4.85 -1.06
CA ARG A 145 -5.74 -4.76 -1.05
C ARG A 145 -6.35 -4.91 -2.44
N LEU A 146 -5.70 -4.36 -3.48
CA LEU A 146 -6.25 -4.35 -4.83
C LEU A 146 -5.87 -5.58 -5.67
N TYR A 147 -4.68 -6.13 -5.46
CA TYR A 147 -4.09 -7.20 -6.30
C TYR A 147 -3.78 -8.49 -5.54
N GLY A 148 -3.96 -8.51 -4.22
CA GLY A 148 -3.81 -9.70 -3.40
C GLY A 148 -2.40 -9.98 -2.90
N PHE A 149 -2.27 -11.17 -2.34
CA PHE A 149 -1.13 -11.62 -1.53
C PHE A 149 0.22 -11.50 -2.24
N ASP A 150 0.33 -11.97 -3.48
CA ASP A 150 1.61 -11.99 -4.19
C ASP A 150 2.13 -10.57 -4.47
N ALA A 151 1.24 -9.65 -4.85
CA ALA A 151 1.59 -8.24 -5.03
C ALA A 151 2.04 -7.61 -3.72
N TYR A 152 1.32 -7.90 -2.62
CA TYR A 152 1.69 -7.40 -1.30
C TYR A 152 3.05 -7.92 -0.86
N LYS A 153 3.25 -9.25 -0.99
CA LYS A 153 4.49 -9.93 -0.62
C LYS A 153 5.68 -9.34 -1.34
N LYS A 154 5.59 -9.21 -2.67
CA LYS A 154 6.65 -8.63 -3.49
C LYS A 154 6.99 -7.19 -3.07
N ALA A 155 5.97 -6.37 -2.80
CA ALA A 155 6.17 -4.98 -2.39
C ALA A 155 6.80 -4.87 -0.99
N ILE A 156 6.37 -5.70 -0.02
CA ILE A 156 6.96 -5.73 1.32
C ILE A 156 8.41 -6.26 1.28
N GLU A 157 8.70 -7.30 0.49
CA GLU A 157 10.08 -7.79 0.30
C GLU A 157 10.98 -6.72 -0.33
N PHE A 158 10.45 -5.94 -1.27
CA PHE A 158 11.15 -4.78 -1.84
C PHE A 158 11.49 -3.74 -0.77
N ILE A 159 10.54 -3.38 0.11
CA ILE A 159 10.78 -2.40 1.17
C ILE A 159 11.83 -2.89 2.17
N ALA A 160 11.72 -4.14 2.61
CA ALA A 160 12.69 -4.78 3.50
C ALA A 160 14.11 -4.80 2.89
N LEU A 161 14.23 -4.96 1.57
CA LEU A 161 15.52 -4.99 0.89
C LEU A 161 16.15 -3.60 0.73
N ASN A 162 15.33 -2.60 0.37
CA ASN A 162 15.81 -1.28 -0.05
C ASN A 162 15.85 -0.23 1.08
N TYR A 163 15.05 -0.39 2.13
CA TYR A 163 15.00 0.55 3.26
C TYR A 163 15.22 -0.10 4.64
N PRO A 164 16.10 -1.10 4.81
CA PRO A 164 16.18 -1.94 6.01
C PRO A 164 16.49 -1.19 7.31
N ASN A 165 17.13 -0.01 7.26
CA ASN A 165 17.36 0.80 8.45
C ASN A 165 16.15 1.66 8.86
N SER A 166 15.20 1.90 7.95
CA SER A 166 13.99 2.67 8.23
C SER A 166 13.02 1.89 9.13
N PRO A 167 12.14 2.58 9.88
CA PRO A 167 11.07 1.91 10.64
C PRO A 167 10.20 1.00 9.75
N GLU A 168 9.91 1.44 8.53
CA GLU A 168 9.11 0.72 7.54
C GLU A 168 9.84 -0.52 7.01
N GLY A 169 11.16 -0.43 6.76
CA GLY A 169 11.98 -1.57 6.37
C GLY A 169 12.04 -2.65 7.45
N LYS A 170 12.27 -2.25 8.72
CA LYS A 170 12.26 -3.18 9.87
C LYS A 170 10.90 -3.86 10.03
N ARG A 171 9.82 -3.09 9.86
CA ARG A 171 8.46 -3.62 9.86
C ARG A 171 8.25 -4.60 8.70
N ALA A 172 8.69 -4.26 7.49
CA ALA A 172 8.57 -5.09 6.31
C ALA A 172 9.34 -6.42 6.45
N GLU A 173 10.52 -6.39 7.05
CA GLU A 173 11.31 -7.59 7.35
C GLU A 173 10.58 -8.49 8.36
N MET A 174 10.06 -7.92 9.45
CA MET A 174 9.25 -8.64 10.42
C MET A 174 8.03 -9.30 9.76
N MET A 175 7.33 -8.58 8.87
CA MET A 175 6.18 -9.11 8.15
C MET A 175 6.54 -10.26 7.22
N SER A 176 7.64 -10.13 6.49
CA SER A 176 8.16 -11.17 5.59
C SER A 176 8.45 -12.47 6.34
N ASN A 177 9.03 -12.36 7.53
CA ASN A 177 9.44 -13.51 8.34
C ASN A 177 8.29 -14.16 9.13
N LEU A 178 7.34 -13.36 9.64
CA LEU A 178 6.36 -13.83 10.62
C LEU A 178 4.91 -13.88 10.11
N VAL A 179 4.53 -12.93 9.25
CA VAL A 179 3.13 -12.75 8.83
C VAL A 179 2.83 -13.58 7.59
N PHE A 180 3.68 -13.51 6.56
CA PHE A 180 3.42 -14.19 5.30
C PHE A 180 3.31 -15.71 5.44
N LYS A 181 4.08 -16.33 6.34
CA LYS A 181 3.94 -17.76 6.64
C LYS A 181 2.54 -18.12 7.16
N LYS A 182 1.87 -17.23 7.89
CA LYS A 182 0.54 -17.47 8.47
C LYS A 182 -0.59 -17.30 7.46
N ILE A 183 -0.44 -16.34 6.55
CA ILE A 183 -1.50 -15.97 5.58
C ILE A 183 -1.29 -16.55 4.17
N ALA A 184 -0.17 -17.25 3.92
CA ALA A 184 0.14 -17.83 2.61
C ALA A 184 -0.81 -18.96 2.18
N LYS A 185 -1.54 -19.58 3.10
CA LYS A 185 -2.51 -20.62 2.76
C LYS A 185 -3.68 -19.98 2.02
N LYS A 186 -3.93 -20.44 0.79
CA LYS A 186 -5.02 -19.98 -0.08
C LYS A 186 -6.20 -20.94 -0.13
N ASP A 187 -6.05 -22.14 0.42
CA ASP A 187 -7.09 -23.15 0.41
C ASP A 187 -8.21 -22.78 1.38
N PHE A 188 -9.44 -22.82 0.90
CA PHE A 188 -10.61 -22.64 1.73
C PHE A 188 -10.76 -23.79 2.73
N VAL A 189 -11.37 -23.50 3.85
CA VAL A 189 -11.67 -24.49 4.89
C VAL A 189 -13.14 -24.87 4.85
N ASP A 190 -13.47 -26.02 5.42
CA ASP A 190 -14.86 -26.45 5.61
C ASP A 190 -15.60 -25.47 6.54
N ASP A 191 -16.79 -25.05 6.13
CA ASP A 191 -17.65 -24.10 6.83
C ASP A 191 -18.73 -24.76 7.69
N LYS A 192 -18.76 -26.10 7.79
CA LYS A 192 -19.78 -26.85 8.54
C LYS A 192 -19.98 -26.39 9.99
N ASP A 193 -18.90 -26.04 10.67
CA ASP A 193 -18.92 -25.57 12.07
C ASP A 193 -18.70 -24.05 12.20
N ALA A 194 -18.84 -23.30 11.11
CA ALA A 194 -18.60 -21.86 11.11
C ALA A 194 -19.68 -21.09 11.87
N THR A 195 -19.26 -20.36 12.91
CA THR A 195 -20.17 -19.56 13.77
C THR A 195 -20.23 -18.08 13.42
N LYS A 196 -19.43 -17.63 12.45
CA LYS A 196 -19.36 -16.25 11.98
C LYS A 196 -19.38 -16.26 10.46
N CYS A 197 -20.55 -16.01 9.89
CA CYS A 197 -20.80 -16.06 8.46
C CYS A 197 -21.25 -14.70 7.93
N LYS A 198 -21.18 -14.59 6.61
CA LYS A 198 -21.47 -13.38 5.84
C LYS A 198 -22.28 -13.75 4.61
N VAL A 199 -23.01 -12.78 4.09
CA VAL A 199 -23.53 -12.81 2.71
C VAL A 199 -22.79 -11.77 1.90
N ILE A 200 -22.28 -12.16 0.74
CA ILE A 200 -21.55 -11.28 -0.16
C ILE A 200 -22.37 -11.05 -1.41
N TYR A 201 -22.54 -9.79 -1.79
CA TYR A 201 -23.14 -9.36 -3.05
C TYR A 201 -22.06 -8.73 -3.94
N PRO A 202 -21.54 -9.44 -4.95
CA PRO A 202 -20.53 -8.90 -5.84
C PRO A 202 -21.11 -7.94 -6.88
N PHE A 203 -20.42 -6.81 -7.09
CA PHE A 203 -20.72 -5.81 -8.10
C PHE A 203 -19.52 -5.66 -9.04
N SER A 204 -19.69 -6.06 -10.30
CA SER A 204 -18.66 -5.95 -11.33
C SER A 204 -18.86 -4.70 -12.18
N ASN A 205 -17.84 -3.85 -12.24
CA ASN A 205 -17.79 -2.57 -12.96
C ASN A 205 -18.96 -1.64 -12.63
N ALA A 206 -19.54 -1.76 -11.44
CA ALA A 206 -20.63 -0.92 -11.00
C ALA A 206 -20.13 0.47 -10.62
N THR A 207 -21.01 1.45 -10.76
CA THR A 207 -20.76 2.81 -10.28
C THR A 207 -20.80 2.85 -8.75
N PHE A 208 -20.13 3.82 -8.15
CA PHE A 208 -20.18 4.03 -6.69
C PHE A 208 -21.62 4.21 -6.19
N SER A 209 -22.44 4.95 -6.94
CA SER A 209 -23.84 5.21 -6.58
C SER A 209 -24.68 3.93 -6.51
N GLU A 210 -24.51 3.01 -7.45
CA GLU A 210 -25.25 1.73 -7.46
C GLU A 210 -24.90 0.87 -6.24
N VAL A 211 -23.60 0.78 -5.91
CA VAL A 211 -23.12 0.03 -4.74
C VAL A 211 -23.61 0.67 -3.44
N GLU A 212 -23.57 2.00 -3.35
CA GLU A 212 -23.98 2.75 -2.16
C GLU A 212 -25.50 2.65 -1.92
N GLU A 213 -26.31 2.77 -2.97
CA GLU A 213 -27.77 2.62 -2.90
C GLU A 213 -28.16 1.22 -2.43
N PHE A 214 -27.52 0.18 -2.98
CA PHE A 214 -27.75 -1.19 -2.53
C PHE A 214 -27.32 -1.42 -1.08
N ASN A 215 -26.18 -0.86 -0.66
CA ASN A 215 -25.73 -0.94 0.74
C ASN A 215 -26.70 -0.22 1.70
N LYS A 216 -27.30 0.91 1.29
CA LYS A 216 -28.33 1.61 2.08
C LYS A 216 -29.57 0.73 2.28
N ILE A 217 -30.04 0.09 1.21
CA ILE A 217 -31.17 -0.85 1.29
C ILE A 217 -30.83 -1.99 2.27
N LEU A 218 -29.67 -2.64 2.13
CA LEU A 218 -29.27 -3.71 3.05
C LEU A 218 -29.10 -3.23 4.49
N ALA A 219 -28.63 -2.01 4.72
CA ALA A 219 -28.53 -1.42 6.05
C ALA A 219 -29.91 -1.26 6.70
N GLU A 220 -30.93 -0.84 5.95
CA GLU A 220 -32.31 -0.77 6.43
C GLU A 220 -32.86 -2.17 6.76
N VAL A 221 -32.65 -3.16 5.88
CA VAL A 221 -33.16 -4.51 6.14
C VAL A 221 -32.46 -5.17 7.33
N THR A 222 -31.15 -5.00 7.46
CA THR A 222 -30.39 -5.58 8.58
C THR A 222 -30.79 -4.96 9.92
N ALA A 223 -31.18 -3.67 9.95
CA ALA A 223 -31.69 -3.01 11.15
C ALA A 223 -33.07 -3.56 11.62
N ASP A 224 -33.89 -4.08 10.71
CA ASP A 224 -35.19 -4.71 11.03
C ASP A 224 -35.01 -6.07 11.76
N VAL A 225 -33.86 -6.72 11.60
CA VAL A 225 -33.60 -8.06 12.15
C VAL A 225 -33.13 -7.98 13.61
N LYS A 226 -34.09 -7.99 14.54
CA LYS A 226 -33.82 -7.77 15.98
C LYS A 226 -33.06 -8.88 16.72
N TYR A 227 -33.00 -10.09 16.16
CA TYR A 227 -32.38 -11.25 16.84
C TYR A 227 -30.88 -11.42 16.54
N TYR A 228 -30.35 -10.64 15.60
CA TYR A 228 -28.95 -10.69 15.18
C TYR A 228 -28.35 -9.28 15.22
N GLU A 229 -27.08 -9.19 15.62
CA GLU A 229 -26.30 -7.96 15.50
C GLU A 229 -25.71 -7.91 14.08
N LEU A 230 -26.57 -7.59 13.12
CA LEU A 230 -26.18 -7.48 11.72
C LEU A 230 -25.61 -6.09 11.42
N SER A 231 -24.67 -6.05 10.48
CA SER A 231 -24.15 -4.81 9.90
C SER A 231 -23.79 -5.01 8.44
N THR A 232 -23.59 -3.91 7.72
CA THR A 232 -23.18 -3.95 6.33
C THR A 232 -21.87 -3.20 6.10
N SER A 233 -21.13 -3.60 5.06
CA SER A 233 -19.96 -2.86 4.58
C SER A 233 -19.87 -2.89 3.05
N ILE A 234 -19.09 -1.94 2.52
CA ILE A 234 -18.66 -1.92 1.13
C ILE A 234 -17.17 -2.22 1.14
N ASP A 235 -16.77 -3.30 0.48
CA ASP A 235 -15.39 -3.79 0.46
C ASP A 235 -14.89 -3.83 -0.99
N VAL A 236 -13.88 -3.03 -1.33
CA VAL A 236 -13.21 -3.09 -2.64
C VAL A 236 -12.47 -4.42 -2.74
N TYR A 237 -12.89 -5.27 -3.68
CA TYR A 237 -12.29 -6.59 -3.86
C TYR A 237 -11.12 -6.55 -4.84
N ASP A 238 -11.31 -5.99 -6.02
CA ASP A 238 -10.25 -5.79 -7.01
C ASP A 238 -10.54 -4.53 -7.83
N LYS A 239 -9.82 -4.32 -8.94
CA LYS A 239 -10.00 -3.16 -9.82
C LYS A 239 -11.41 -2.97 -10.34
N ASN A 240 -12.13 -4.06 -10.53
CA ASN A 240 -13.40 -4.11 -11.23
C ASN A 240 -14.53 -4.58 -10.33
N THR A 241 -14.23 -5.12 -9.16
CA THR A 241 -15.22 -5.77 -8.31
C THR A 241 -15.24 -5.14 -6.94
N THR A 242 -16.44 -4.77 -6.51
CA THR A 242 -16.73 -4.31 -5.15
C THR A 242 -17.76 -5.23 -4.54
N PHE A 243 -17.61 -5.54 -3.25
CA PHE A 243 -18.57 -6.34 -2.51
C PHE A 243 -19.41 -5.44 -1.62
N VAL A 244 -20.71 -5.69 -1.59
CA VAL A 244 -21.55 -5.29 -0.46
C VAL A 244 -21.72 -6.50 0.44
N VAL A 245 -21.39 -6.35 1.71
CA VAL A 245 -21.23 -7.47 2.65
C VAL A 245 -22.23 -7.32 3.77
N VAL A 246 -22.93 -8.40 4.10
CA VAL A 246 -23.72 -8.51 5.33
C VAL A 246 -22.94 -9.33 6.35
N HIS A 247 -22.81 -8.81 7.56
CA HIS A 247 -22.06 -9.39 8.67
C HIS A 247 -22.99 -9.86 9.78
N GLY A 248 -22.50 -10.72 10.67
CA GLY A 248 -23.18 -11.06 11.94
C GLY A 248 -24.03 -12.35 11.90
N LEU A 249 -23.97 -13.09 10.80
CA LEU A 249 -24.72 -14.36 10.65
C LEU A 249 -23.98 -15.50 11.35
N LYS A 250 -24.74 -16.50 11.83
CA LYS A 250 -24.20 -17.56 12.72
C LYS A 250 -23.93 -18.90 12.06
N SER A 251 -24.36 -19.10 10.81
CA SER A 251 -24.05 -20.28 10.00
C SER A 251 -24.18 -19.96 8.51
N ILE A 252 -23.70 -20.85 7.65
CA ILE A 252 -23.85 -20.73 6.19
C ILE A 252 -25.32 -20.83 5.78
N GLU A 253 -26.08 -21.73 6.39
CA GLU A 253 -27.51 -21.90 6.13
C GLU A 253 -28.30 -20.66 6.56
N GLY A 254 -27.95 -20.08 7.72
CA GLY A 254 -28.55 -18.83 8.17
C GLY A 254 -28.23 -17.66 7.24
N ALA A 255 -27.04 -17.65 6.63
CA ALA A 255 -26.67 -16.66 5.64
C ALA A 255 -27.43 -16.83 4.32
N LYS A 256 -27.56 -18.07 3.82
CA LYS A 256 -28.38 -18.37 2.64
C LYS A 256 -29.85 -18.00 2.86
N GLY A 257 -30.42 -18.41 3.99
CA GLY A 257 -31.80 -18.07 4.35
C GLY A 257 -32.03 -16.58 4.54
N PHE A 258 -31.05 -15.84 5.09
CA PHE A 258 -31.13 -14.38 5.14
C PHE A 258 -31.24 -13.77 3.75
N ALA A 259 -30.42 -14.23 2.79
CA ALA A 259 -30.44 -13.71 1.42
C ALA A 259 -31.75 -14.06 0.69
N GLU A 260 -32.28 -15.28 0.88
CA GLU A 260 -33.56 -15.71 0.32
C GLU A 260 -34.73 -14.85 0.82
N LEU A 261 -34.73 -14.46 2.10
CA LEU A 261 -35.76 -13.58 2.67
C LEU A 261 -35.78 -12.19 2.03
N LEU A 262 -34.66 -11.73 1.46
CA LEU A 262 -34.58 -10.43 0.79
C LEU A 262 -35.27 -10.41 -0.57
N GLU A 263 -35.49 -11.58 -1.17
CA GLU A 263 -36.22 -11.75 -2.42
C GLU A 263 -37.75 -11.65 -2.21
N GLU A 264 -38.24 -11.71 -0.96
CA GLU A 264 -39.66 -11.57 -0.65
C GLU A 264 -40.19 -10.14 -0.95
N GLU A 265 -41.50 -10.05 -1.25
CA GLU A 265 -42.17 -8.81 -1.71
C GLU A 265 -41.98 -7.59 -0.80
N LYS A 266 -41.64 -7.79 0.47
CA LYS A 266 -41.38 -6.72 1.43
C LYS A 266 -40.15 -5.90 1.07
N TYR A 267 -39.08 -6.53 0.59
CA TYR A 267 -37.78 -5.89 0.37
C TYR A 267 -37.46 -5.69 -1.11
N LYS A 268 -38.03 -6.53 -2.00
CA LYS A 268 -37.92 -6.43 -3.47
C LYS A 268 -36.48 -6.30 -3.98
N ILE A 269 -35.51 -6.90 -3.28
CA ILE A 269 -34.12 -6.92 -3.72
C ILE A 269 -34.01 -7.97 -4.83
N THR A 270 -33.79 -7.53 -6.07
CA THR A 270 -33.74 -8.41 -7.26
C THR A 270 -32.33 -8.91 -7.60
N LYS A 271 -31.32 -8.56 -6.79
CA LYS A 271 -29.95 -9.01 -7.00
C LYS A 271 -29.80 -10.45 -6.51
N SER A 272 -29.97 -11.40 -7.43
CA SER A 272 -29.84 -12.84 -7.20
C SER A 272 -28.39 -13.31 -7.05
N ASP A 273 -27.43 -12.52 -7.52
CA ASP A 273 -26.02 -12.89 -7.44
C ASP A 273 -25.49 -12.59 -6.04
N TYR A 274 -25.51 -13.62 -5.18
CA TYR A 274 -24.93 -13.61 -3.85
C TYR A 274 -24.29 -14.96 -3.51
N PHE A 275 -23.44 -14.95 -2.48
CA PHE A 275 -22.98 -16.19 -1.87
C PHE A 275 -22.80 -16.05 -0.36
N ALA A 276 -23.01 -17.15 0.35
CA ALA A 276 -22.70 -17.26 1.77
C ALA A 276 -21.26 -17.71 1.96
N ILE A 277 -20.58 -17.17 2.97
CA ILE A 277 -19.19 -17.48 3.27
C ILE A 277 -18.89 -17.31 4.75
N SER A 278 -18.05 -18.17 5.33
CA SER A 278 -17.55 -17.92 6.68
C SER A 278 -16.60 -16.72 6.70
N SER A 279 -16.46 -16.08 7.85
CA SER A 279 -15.51 -14.97 8.02
C SER A 279 -14.07 -15.39 7.74
N LYS A 280 -13.74 -16.68 7.98
CA LYS A 280 -12.41 -17.24 7.73
C LYS A 280 -12.15 -17.44 6.24
N ASN A 281 -13.11 -18.01 5.51
CA ASN A 281 -13.00 -18.13 4.05
C ASN A 281 -13.06 -16.75 3.37
N TYR A 282 -13.81 -15.80 3.94
CA TYR A 282 -13.83 -14.42 3.45
C TYR A 282 -12.47 -13.71 3.58
N GLU A 283 -11.75 -13.94 4.68
CA GLU A 283 -10.38 -13.44 4.85
C GLU A 283 -9.45 -14.02 3.78
N ILE A 284 -9.49 -15.34 3.56
CA ILE A 284 -8.71 -16.02 2.51
C ILE A 284 -9.04 -15.44 1.14
N LEU A 285 -10.33 -15.29 0.84
CA LEU A 285 -10.83 -14.73 -0.41
C LEU A 285 -10.29 -13.31 -0.65
N GLN A 286 -10.36 -12.45 0.35
CA GLN A 286 -9.87 -11.07 0.28
C GLN A 286 -8.35 -10.97 0.14
N ILE A 287 -7.60 -11.88 0.76
CA ILE A 287 -6.13 -11.93 0.67
C ILE A 287 -5.67 -12.45 -0.69
N HIS A 288 -6.27 -13.53 -1.19
CA HIS A 288 -5.76 -14.27 -2.34
C HIS A 288 -6.47 -13.95 -3.67
N LYS A 289 -7.54 -13.16 -3.63
CA LYS A 289 -8.28 -12.72 -4.83
C LYS A 289 -8.74 -13.89 -5.72
N ASN A 290 -9.17 -14.98 -5.10
CA ASN A 290 -9.52 -16.27 -5.72
C ASN A 290 -11.04 -16.55 -5.75
N LEU A 291 -11.86 -15.54 -6.10
CA LEU A 291 -13.33 -15.63 -6.11
C LEU A 291 -13.86 -16.79 -6.95
N ASN A 292 -13.37 -16.95 -8.17
CA ASN A 292 -13.85 -18.03 -9.04
C ASN A 292 -13.60 -19.41 -8.43
N THR A 293 -12.43 -19.62 -7.82
CA THR A 293 -12.10 -20.86 -7.11
C THR A 293 -13.04 -21.09 -5.92
N TYR A 294 -13.43 -20.03 -5.20
CA TYR A 294 -14.41 -20.16 -4.12
C TYR A 294 -15.76 -20.60 -4.68
N LEU A 295 -16.27 -19.91 -5.69
CA LEU A 295 -17.60 -20.17 -6.27
C LEU A 295 -17.70 -21.56 -6.91
N GLU A 296 -16.64 -22.04 -7.55
CA GLU A 296 -16.56 -23.41 -8.10
C GLU A 296 -16.54 -24.51 -7.02
N SER A 297 -16.21 -24.18 -5.78
CA SER A 297 -16.13 -25.12 -4.66
C SER A 297 -17.42 -25.23 -3.83
N GLN A 298 -18.43 -24.41 -4.13
CA GLN A 298 -19.71 -24.34 -3.42
C GLN A 298 -20.73 -25.39 -3.89
#